data_AF-A0A3A0CYP0-F1
#
_entry.id   AF-A0A3A0CYP0-F1
#
_cell.length_a   1.000
_cell.length_b   1.000
_cell.length_c   1.000
_cell.angle_alpha   90.00
_cell.angle_beta   90.00
_cell.angle_gamma   90.00
#
_symmetry.space_group_name_H-M   'P 1'
#
loop_
_entity.id
_entity.type
_entity.pdbx_description
1 polymer ?
#
loop_
_entity_poly.entity_id
_entity_poly.type
_entity_poly.pdbx_seq_one_letter_code
_entity_poly.pdbx_strand_id
1 'polypeptide(L)'
;MAIDAPTGDVGIRRAFTLIELVTVIVILGVLSATAIPVYLDYALDAKKSACRGALGGLRSAIASYYARTATPSGGGSARFPTLSELTTIGTVMGNEIPPNPFDSDATPNNVVDGTGVAKGTVIGTAKGWCYNPTNGQIWANSYTKSAGENSY
;
A
#
# COMPACT_ATOMS: atom_id res chain seq x y z
N MET A 1 55.24 40.26 29.69
CA MET A 1 55.03 39.05 28.87
C MET A 1 54.84 37.88 29.83
N ALA A 2 53.60 37.65 30.27
CA ALA A 2 53.25 36.51 31.12
C ALA A 2 52.61 35.46 30.21
N ILE A 3 53.25 34.30 30.11
CA ILE A 3 52.74 33.15 29.36
C ILE A 3 51.72 32.45 30.25
N ASP A 4 50.45 32.50 29.85
CA ASP A 4 49.36 31.73 30.44
C ASP A 4 49.54 30.26 30.03
N ALA A 5 49.67 29.37 31.01
CA ALA A 5 49.85 27.94 30.76
C ALA A 5 48.46 27.29 30.59
N PRO A 6 48.19 26.57 29.49
CA PRO A 6 46.91 25.91 29.31
C PRO A 6 46.80 24.73 30.28
N THR A 7 46.11 24.91 31.40
CA THR A 7 45.66 23.80 32.24
C THR A 7 44.42 23.18 31.60
N GLY A 8 44.65 22.40 30.53
CA GLY A 8 43.62 21.54 29.96
C GLY A 8 43.31 20.42 30.94
N ASP A 9 42.14 20.49 31.58
CA ASP A 9 41.60 19.37 32.34
C ASP A 9 41.38 18.20 31.37
N VAL A 10 42.25 17.18 31.46
CA VAL A 10 42.13 15.96 30.66
C VAL A 10 41.00 15.13 31.27
N GLY A 11 39.77 15.50 30.92
CA GLY A 11 38.59 14.72 31.26
C GLY A 11 38.81 13.26 30.83
N ILE A 12 38.71 12.35 31.80
CA ILE A 12 38.86 10.90 31.60
C ILE A 12 37.86 10.44 30.53
N ARG A 13 38.31 10.31 29.28
CA ARG A 13 37.51 9.68 28.22
C ARG A 13 37.53 8.18 28.46
N ARG A 14 36.44 7.63 29.00
CA ARG A 14 36.25 6.18 29.05
C ARG A 14 36.13 5.67 27.61
N ALA A 15 37.11 4.89 27.17
CA ALA A 15 37.03 4.17 25.92
C ALA A 15 36.14 2.93 26.09
N PHE A 16 35.23 2.70 25.13
CA PHE A 16 34.46 1.45 25.04
C PHE A 16 35.39 0.26 24.88
N THR A 17 35.09 -0.85 25.57
CA THR A 17 35.90 -2.06 25.48
C THR A 17 35.59 -2.83 24.18
N LEU A 18 36.59 -3.54 23.63
CA LEU A 18 36.35 -4.43 22.48
C LEU A 18 35.32 -5.52 22.82
N ILE A 19 35.31 -5.99 24.07
CA ILE A 19 34.33 -6.97 24.52
C ILE A 19 32.92 -6.39 24.56
N GLU A 20 32.73 -5.13 24.97
CA GLU A 20 31.42 -4.45 24.88
C GLU A 20 30.88 -4.47 23.45
N LEU A 21 31.73 -4.08 22.48
CA LEU A 21 31.31 -4.00 21.10
C LEU A 21 30.99 -5.39 20.54
N VAL A 22 31.79 -6.41 20.88
CA VAL A 22 31.56 -7.80 20.47
C VAL A 22 30.28 -8.37 21.08
N THR A 23 30.03 -8.19 22.38
CA THR A 23 28.81 -8.71 23.00
C THR A 23 27.56 -8.01 22.45
N VAL A 24 27.62 -6.71 22.14
CA VAL A 24 26.49 -5.97 21.54
C VAL A 24 26.15 -6.51 20.15
N ILE A 25 27.13 -6.71 19.27
CA ILE A 25 26.85 -7.27 17.94
C ILE A 25 26.33 -8.70 18.00
N VAL A 26 26.78 -9.50 18.99
CA VAL A 26 26.28 -10.86 19.20
C VAL A 26 24.82 -10.84 19.62
N ILE A 27 24.45 -9.99 20.59
CA ILE A 27 23.06 -9.84 21.04
C ILE A 27 22.19 -9.32 19.89
N LEU A 28 22.62 -8.27 19.18
CA LEU A 28 21.89 -7.74 18.02
C LEU A 28 21.76 -8.78 16.90
N GLY A 29 22.76 -9.65 16.71
CA GLY A 29 22.72 -10.74 15.75
C GLY A 29 21.62 -11.75 16.06
N VAL A 30 21.51 -12.18 17.32
CA VAL A 30 20.45 -13.12 17.76
C VAL A 30 19.07 -12.48 17.67
N LEU A 31 18.93 -11.24 18.12
CA LEU A 31 17.65 -10.50 18.05
C LEU A 31 17.21 -10.27 16.60
N SER A 32 18.14 -9.93 15.71
CA SER A 32 17.81 -9.69 14.30
C SER A 32 17.37 -10.97 13.59
N ALA A 33 18.03 -12.10 13.90
CA ALA A 33 17.69 -13.40 13.31
C ALA A 33 16.24 -13.83 13.62
N THR A 34 15.72 -13.51 14.81
CA THR A 34 14.35 -13.86 15.20
C THR A 34 13.33 -12.76 14.84
N ALA A 35 13.72 -11.49 14.86
CA ALA A 35 12.81 -10.37 14.62
C ALA A 35 12.46 -10.16 13.13
N ILE A 36 13.42 -10.36 12.22
CA ILE A 36 13.21 -10.14 10.77
C ILE A 36 12.05 -10.96 10.19
N PRO A 37 11.96 -12.30 10.38
CA PRO A 37 10.88 -13.07 9.76
C PRO A 37 9.49 -12.62 10.24
N VAL A 38 9.33 -12.38 11.54
CA VAL A 38 8.06 -11.91 12.13
C VAL A 38 7.69 -10.52 11.62
N TYR A 39 8.67 -9.62 11.48
CA TYR A 39 8.44 -8.28 10.92
C TYR A 39 7.95 -8.34 9.47
N LEU A 40 8.51 -9.23 8.65
CA LEU A 40 8.08 -9.40 7.25
C LEU A 40 6.63 -9.89 7.16
N ASP A 41 6.23 -10.82 8.02
CA ASP A 41 4.84 -11.32 8.08
C ASP A 41 3.87 -10.20 8.48
N TYR A 42 4.20 -9.41 9.52
CA TYR A 42 3.37 -8.26 9.92
C TYR A 42 3.28 -7.18 8.84
N ALA A 43 4.39 -6.88 8.15
CA ALA A 43 4.37 -5.94 7.04
C ALA A 43 3.48 -6.44 5.90
N LEU A 44 3.49 -7.74 5.60
CA LEU A 44 2.63 -8.36 4.60
C LEU A 44 1.16 -8.32 5.01
N ASP A 45 0.82 -8.65 6.24
CA ASP A 45 -0.56 -8.58 6.74
C ASP A 45 -1.11 -7.16 6.83
N ALA A 46 -0.25 -6.18 7.14
CA ALA A 46 -0.59 -4.77 7.04
C ALA A 46 -0.94 -4.38 5.58
N LYS A 47 -0.15 -4.83 4.59
CA LYS A 47 -0.45 -4.61 3.17
C LYS A 47 -1.77 -5.28 2.75
N LYS A 48 -2.03 -6.52 3.20
CA LYS A 48 -3.32 -7.20 2.93
C LYS A 48 -4.50 -6.39 3.47
N SER A 49 -4.38 -5.92 4.70
CA SER A 49 -5.41 -5.12 5.37
C SER A 49 -5.65 -3.79 4.66
N ALA A 50 -4.57 -3.09 4.27
CA ALA A 50 -4.66 -1.87 3.49
C ALA A 50 -5.33 -2.09 2.12
N CYS A 51 -4.98 -3.18 1.42
CA CYS A 51 -5.57 -3.52 0.12
C CYS A 51 -7.08 -3.79 0.24
N ARG A 52 -7.48 -4.59 1.23
CA ARG A 52 -8.89 -4.87 1.52
C ARG A 52 -9.65 -3.62 1.93
N GLY A 53 -9.04 -2.73 2.71
CA GLY A 53 -9.61 -1.44 3.08
C GLY A 53 -9.84 -0.54 1.86
N ALA A 54 -8.84 -0.42 0.99
CA ALA A 54 -8.95 0.33 -0.26
C ALA A 54 -10.05 -0.26 -1.18
N LEU A 55 -10.08 -1.58 -1.37
CA LEU A 55 -11.13 -2.27 -2.13
C LEU A 55 -12.51 -2.07 -1.51
N GLY A 56 -12.63 -2.09 -0.18
CA GLY A 56 -13.87 -1.82 0.53
C GLY A 56 -14.41 -0.43 0.24
N GLY A 57 -13.54 0.59 0.30
CA GLY A 57 -13.88 1.97 -0.05
C GLY A 57 -14.31 2.10 -1.51
N LEU A 58 -13.55 1.53 -2.43
CA LEU A 58 -13.86 1.55 -3.86
C LEU A 58 -15.19 0.86 -4.18
N ARG A 59 -15.42 -0.33 -3.62
CA ARG A 59 -16.69 -1.07 -3.78
C ARG A 59 -17.87 -0.30 -3.21
N SER A 60 -17.70 0.35 -2.05
CA SER A 60 -18.73 1.19 -1.45
C SER A 60 -19.07 2.40 -2.32
N ALA A 61 -18.06 3.06 -2.90
CA ALA A 61 -18.25 4.18 -3.82
C ALA A 61 -18.96 3.74 -5.12
N ILE A 62 -18.55 2.60 -5.71
CA ILE A 62 -19.19 2.00 -6.88
C ILE A 62 -20.66 1.66 -6.59
N ALA A 63 -20.95 1.05 -5.43
CA ALA A 63 -22.32 0.73 -5.02
C ALA A 63 -23.17 2.00 -4.81
N SER A 64 -22.58 3.04 -4.21
CA SER A 64 -23.25 4.34 -4.03
C SER A 64 -23.55 5.01 -5.37
N TYR A 65 -22.63 4.92 -6.33
CA TYR A 65 -22.84 5.40 -7.69
C TYR A 65 -23.97 4.63 -8.39
N TYR A 66 -23.98 3.30 -8.27
CA TYR A 66 -25.04 2.45 -8.81
C TYR A 66 -26.41 2.83 -8.23
N ALA A 67 -26.51 3.01 -6.92
CA ALA A 67 -27.73 3.46 -6.27
C ALA A 67 -28.16 4.87 -6.71
N ARG A 68 -27.20 5.80 -6.86
CA ARG A 68 -27.47 7.17 -7.33
C ARG A 68 -28.06 7.19 -8.73
N THR A 69 -27.50 6.42 -9.67
CA THR A 69 -27.98 6.38 -11.06
C THR A 69 -29.38 5.78 -11.22
N ALA A 70 -29.78 4.91 -10.28
CA ALA A 70 -31.14 4.37 -10.23
C ALA A 70 -32.21 5.43 -9.87
N THR A 71 -31.82 6.55 -9.26
CA THR A 71 -32.76 7.62 -8.89
C THR A 71 -33.17 8.46 -10.10
N PRO A 72 -34.38 9.09 -10.11
CA PRO A 72 -34.79 9.98 -11.19
C PRO A 72 -33.80 11.13 -11.44
N SER A 73 -33.24 11.70 -10.37
CA SER A 73 -32.21 12.74 -10.43
C SER A 73 -30.85 12.24 -10.95
N GLY A 74 -30.60 10.94 -10.94
CA GLY A 74 -29.35 10.32 -11.37
C GLY A 74 -29.39 9.70 -12.77
N GLY A 75 -30.48 9.88 -13.52
CA GLY A 75 -30.66 9.31 -14.86
C GLY A 75 -31.70 8.19 -14.93
N GLY A 76 -32.24 7.75 -13.80
CA GLY A 76 -33.40 6.84 -13.74
C GLY A 76 -33.12 5.41 -14.22
N SER A 77 -31.85 5.01 -14.32
CA SER A 77 -31.44 3.67 -14.76
C SER A 77 -30.22 3.23 -13.99
N ALA A 78 -30.38 2.16 -13.21
CA ALA A 78 -29.32 1.63 -12.38
C ALA A 78 -28.17 1.08 -13.25
N ARG A 79 -26.98 1.66 -13.12
CA ARG A 79 -25.80 1.21 -13.84
C ARG A 79 -24.54 1.38 -13.03
N PHE A 80 -23.54 0.56 -13.35
CA PHE A 80 -22.20 0.75 -12.83
C PHE A 80 -21.50 1.93 -13.55
N PRO A 81 -20.50 2.56 -12.90
CA PRO A 81 -19.71 3.58 -13.58
C PRO A 81 -18.93 2.97 -14.75
N THR A 82 -18.73 3.74 -15.81
CA THR A 82 -17.74 3.38 -16.83
C THR A 82 -16.33 3.50 -16.24
N LEU A 83 -15.32 2.91 -16.88
CA LEU A 83 -13.93 3.05 -16.42
C LEU A 83 -13.51 4.52 -16.34
N SER A 84 -13.91 5.34 -17.31
CA SER A 84 -13.62 6.78 -17.32
C SER A 84 -14.29 7.51 -16.15
N GLU A 85 -15.52 7.17 -15.79
CA GLU A 85 -16.21 7.79 -14.65
C GLU A 85 -15.61 7.34 -13.31
N LEU A 86 -15.15 6.09 -13.22
CA LEU A 86 -14.49 5.59 -12.03
C LEU A 86 -13.19 6.36 -11.73
N THR A 87 -12.41 6.66 -12.77
CA THR A 87 -11.13 7.37 -12.64
C THR A 87 -11.26 8.89 -12.63
N THR A 88 -12.44 9.44 -12.95
CA THR A 88 -12.70 10.88 -12.89
C THR A 88 -13.00 11.32 -11.46
N ILE A 89 -12.12 12.17 -10.91
CA ILE A 89 -12.28 12.77 -9.58
C ILE A 89 -13.63 13.50 -9.48
N GLY A 90 -14.33 13.30 -8.37
CA GLY A 90 -15.63 13.89 -8.09
C GLY A 90 -16.82 13.14 -8.68
N THR A 91 -16.60 12.11 -9.51
CA THR A 91 -17.69 11.34 -10.12
C THR A 91 -18.12 10.14 -9.27
N VAL A 92 -17.18 9.22 -9.01
CA VAL A 92 -17.39 8.05 -8.14
C VAL A 92 -16.66 8.25 -6.81
N MET A 93 -15.39 8.62 -6.89
CA MET A 93 -14.53 8.92 -5.75
C MET A 93 -14.38 10.43 -5.61
N GLY A 94 -14.38 10.94 -4.37
CA GLY A 94 -14.19 12.37 -4.12
C GLY A 94 -12.76 12.86 -4.38
N ASN A 95 -11.78 11.98 -4.23
CA ASN A 95 -10.35 12.22 -4.48
C ASN A 95 -9.82 11.19 -5.48
N GLU A 96 -8.51 11.24 -5.76
CA GLU A 96 -7.83 10.19 -6.50
C GLU A 96 -8.05 8.80 -5.89
N ILE A 97 -8.08 7.79 -6.76
CA ILE A 97 -8.17 6.39 -6.35
C ILE A 97 -6.98 6.05 -5.45
N PRO A 98 -7.19 5.40 -4.30
CA PRO A 98 -6.10 5.05 -3.41
C PRO A 98 -5.11 4.11 -4.12
N PRO A 99 -3.80 4.25 -3.83
CA PRO A 99 -2.79 3.37 -4.42
C PRO A 99 -2.99 1.92 -3.99
N ASN A 100 -2.74 0.97 -4.88
CA ASN A 100 -2.68 -0.45 -4.54
C ASN A 100 -1.39 -0.72 -3.73
N PRO A 101 -1.48 -1.19 -2.46
CA PRO A 101 -0.29 -1.44 -1.62
C PRO A 101 0.56 -2.64 -2.07
N PHE A 102 0.06 -3.46 -3.00
CA PHE A 102 0.81 -4.52 -3.67
C PHE A 102 1.43 -4.06 -4.99
N ASP A 103 1.33 -2.78 -5.31
CA ASP A 103 1.99 -2.19 -6.45
C ASP A 103 3.20 -1.35 -6.00
N SER A 104 4.32 -1.55 -6.67
CA SER A 104 5.56 -0.81 -6.47
C SER A 104 5.94 0.04 -7.70
N ASP A 105 5.04 0.14 -8.68
CA ASP A 105 5.23 0.96 -9.88
C ASP A 105 5.03 2.45 -9.58
N ALA A 106 5.36 3.30 -10.56
CA ALA A 106 5.20 4.75 -10.47
C ALA A 106 3.73 5.20 -10.44
N THR A 107 2.79 4.38 -10.91
CA THR A 107 1.35 4.69 -10.97
C THR A 107 0.49 3.65 -10.23
N PRO A 108 0.65 3.52 -8.90
CA PRO A 108 -0.02 2.46 -8.12
C PRO A 108 -1.54 2.61 -8.03
N ASN A 109 -2.08 3.77 -8.43
CA ASN A 109 -3.51 4.10 -8.46
C ASN A 109 -4.18 3.86 -9.83
N ASN A 110 -3.43 3.39 -10.83
CA ASN A 110 -3.98 3.11 -12.15
C ASN A 110 -5.11 2.06 -12.10
N VAL A 111 -6.07 2.16 -13.02
CA VAL A 111 -7.17 1.20 -13.15
C VAL A 111 -7.27 0.70 -14.58
N VAL A 112 -7.13 -0.61 -14.76
CA VAL A 112 -7.28 -1.27 -16.06
C VAL A 112 -8.70 -1.80 -16.26
N ASP A 113 -9.11 -1.93 -17.52
CA ASP A 113 -10.40 -2.51 -17.90
C ASP A 113 -10.40 -4.04 -17.73
N GLY A 114 -11.31 -4.53 -16.90
CA GLY A 114 -11.54 -5.95 -16.60
C GLY A 114 -12.74 -6.56 -17.33
N THR A 115 -13.29 -5.88 -18.34
CA THR A 115 -14.45 -6.36 -19.10
C THR A 115 -14.19 -7.75 -19.69
N GLY A 116 -15.11 -8.68 -19.45
CA GLY A 116 -15.01 -10.06 -19.96
C GLY A 116 -13.99 -10.94 -19.25
N VAL A 117 -13.33 -10.44 -18.21
CA VAL A 117 -12.31 -11.18 -17.46
C VAL A 117 -12.83 -11.60 -16.09
N ALA A 118 -12.42 -12.79 -15.64
CA ALA A 118 -12.74 -13.29 -14.32
C ALA A 118 -12.03 -12.47 -13.23
N LYS A 119 -12.72 -12.22 -12.11
CA LYS A 119 -12.15 -11.55 -10.94
C LYS A 119 -10.87 -12.27 -10.49
N GLY A 120 -9.80 -11.51 -10.29
CA GLY A 120 -8.50 -11.99 -9.84
C GLY A 120 -7.52 -12.41 -10.93
N THR A 121 -7.93 -12.34 -12.20
CA THR A 121 -6.98 -12.36 -13.30
C THR A 121 -6.23 -11.03 -13.36
N VAL A 122 -4.90 -11.12 -13.50
CA VAL A 122 -4.04 -9.96 -13.75
C VAL A 122 -4.13 -9.60 -15.23
N ILE A 123 -4.36 -8.33 -15.55
CA ILE A 123 -4.59 -7.86 -16.92
C ILE A 123 -3.53 -6.84 -17.32
N GLY A 124 -3.08 -6.95 -18.57
CA GLY A 124 -2.17 -6.00 -19.19
C GLY A 124 -0.75 -6.07 -18.61
N THR A 125 0.00 -4.99 -18.79
CA THR A 125 1.31 -4.70 -18.15
C THR A 125 1.18 -3.66 -17.04
N ALA A 126 0.12 -2.85 -17.08
CA ALA A 126 -0.14 -1.78 -16.12
C ALA A 126 -0.69 -2.36 -14.82
N LYS A 127 -0.03 -2.04 -13.71
CA LYS A 127 -0.42 -2.48 -12.36
C LYS A 127 -1.45 -1.51 -11.75
N GLY A 128 -1.83 -1.77 -10.51
CA GLY A 128 -2.80 -0.97 -9.75
C GLY A 128 -4.07 -1.77 -9.48
N TRP A 129 -5.19 -1.34 -10.04
CA TRP A 129 -6.50 -1.96 -9.90
C TRP A 129 -7.00 -2.48 -11.24
N CYS A 130 -7.90 -3.45 -11.18
CA CYS A 130 -8.67 -3.89 -12.34
C CYS A 130 -10.16 -3.74 -12.03
N TYR A 131 -10.90 -3.14 -12.96
CA TYR A 131 -12.32 -2.84 -12.80
C TYR A 131 -13.13 -3.35 -13.99
N ASN A 132 -14.20 -4.09 -13.71
CA ASN A 132 -15.15 -4.55 -14.71
C ASN A 132 -16.43 -3.68 -14.67
N PRO A 133 -16.63 -2.79 -15.65
CA PRO A 133 -17.79 -1.89 -15.71
C PRO A 133 -19.12 -2.62 -15.95
N THR A 134 -19.10 -3.85 -16.47
CA THR A 134 -20.32 -4.62 -16.75
C THR A 134 -20.99 -5.14 -15.49
N ASN A 135 -20.21 -5.48 -14.46
CA ASN A 135 -20.71 -6.10 -13.23
C ASN A 135 -20.27 -5.38 -11.94
N GLY A 136 -19.53 -4.27 -12.06
CA GLY A 136 -19.09 -3.45 -10.93
C GLY A 136 -17.97 -4.07 -10.10
N GLN A 137 -17.39 -5.19 -10.52
CA GLN A 137 -16.32 -5.84 -9.76
C GLN A 137 -15.02 -5.06 -9.88
N ILE A 138 -14.36 -4.85 -8.75
CA ILE A 138 -13.01 -4.29 -8.67
C ILE A 138 -12.12 -5.19 -7.83
N TRP A 139 -10.89 -5.42 -8.28
CA TRP A 139 -9.88 -6.23 -7.61
C TRP A 139 -8.48 -5.65 -7.80
N ALA A 140 -7.52 -6.11 -7.00
CA ALA A 140 -6.13 -5.73 -7.17
C ALA A 140 -5.59 -6.27 -8.50
N ASN A 141 -4.74 -5.49 -9.17
CA ASN A 141 -4.04 -5.90 -10.37
C ASN A 141 -2.53 -5.83 -10.12
N SER A 142 -1.99 -6.84 -9.44
CA SER A 142 -0.56 -6.94 -9.13
C SER A 142 0.05 -8.26 -9.62
N TYR A 143 1.31 -8.22 -10.05
CA TYR A 143 2.08 -9.44 -10.35
C TYR A 143 2.66 -10.11 -9.11
N THR A 144 2.49 -9.50 -7.94
CA THR A 144 3.13 -9.93 -6.70
C THR A 144 2.36 -11.11 -6.09
N LYS A 145 2.48 -12.31 -6.67
CA LYS A 145 1.68 -13.50 -6.32
C LYS A 145 1.82 -14.02 -4.88
N SER A 146 2.56 -13.36 -4.00
CA SER A 146 2.89 -13.86 -2.66
C SER A 146 1.76 -13.73 -1.64
N ALA A 147 0.70 -12.96 -1.90
CA ALA A 147 -0.36 -12.71 -0.91
C ALA A 147 -1.78 -13.11 -1.34
N GLY A 148 -2.00 -13.51 -2.60
CA GLY A 148 -3.35 -13.83 -3.11
C GLY A 148 -4.25 -12.61 -3.28
N GLU A 149 -3.64 -11.43 -3.42
CA GLU A 149 -4.29 -10.13 -3.35
C GLU A 149 -5.26 -9.84 -4.49
N ASN A 150 -5.00 -10.41 -5.67
CA ASN A 150 -5.90 -10.24 -6.81
C ASN A 150 -7.24 -10.95 -6.58
N SER A 151 -7.31 -11.91 -5.65
CA SER A 151 -8.55 -12.64 -5.34
C SER A 151 -9.46 -11.92 -4.31
N TYR A 152 -8.98 -10.87 -3.63
CA TYR A 152 -9.77 -10.11 -2.64
C TYR A 152 -11.00 -9.45 -3.26
#